data_AF-A0A3C0A5H7-F1
#
_entry.id   AF-A0A3C0A5H7-F1
#
_cell.length_a   1.000
_cell.length_b   1.000
_cell.length_c   1.000
_cell.angle_alpha   90.00
_cell.angle_beta   90.00
_cell.angle_gamma   90.00
#
_symmetry.space_group_name_H-M   'P 1'
#
loop_
_entity.id
_entity.type
_entity.pdbx_description
1 polymer ?
#
loop_
_entity_poly.entity_id
_entity_poly.type
_entity_poly.pdbx_seq_one_letter_code
_entity_poly.pdbx_strand_id
1 'polypeptide(L)' 'LEVDYLNENYKLSLPEQEHYETLGGMIVSFTQGIPQAGETVVIGKYQIEIMEVSTTKIDLVCIKTSNPDT' A
#
# COMPACT_ATOMS: atom_id res chain seq x y z
N LEU A 1 -8.06 6.39 -0.26
CA LEU A 1 -8.69 5.15 0.20
C LEU A 1 -8.06 4.80 1.53
N GLU A 2 -8.89 4.65 2.56
CA GLU A 2 -8.46 4.44 3.95
C GLU A 2 -8.11 2.97 4.19
N VAL A 3 -7.17 2.73 5.12
CA VAL A 3 -6.64 1.38 5.39
C VAL A 3 -7.68 0.50 6.09
N ASP A 4 -8.43 1.06 7.03
CA ASP A 4 -9.54 0.43 7.73
C ASP A 4 -10.62 -0.04 6.74
N TYR A 5 -11.07 0.83 5.84
CA TYR A 5 -12.04 0.51 4.81
C TYR A 5 -11.57 -0.65 3.93
N LEU A 6 -10.29 -0.66 3.55
CA LEU A 6 -9.68 -1.74 2.77
C LEU A 6 -9.69 -3.08 3.54
N ASN A 7 -9.32 -3.04 4.81
CA ASN A 7 -9.31 -4.22 5.68
C ASN A 7 -10.74 -4.76 5.88
N GLU A 8 -11.72 -3.91 6.16
CA GLU A 8 -13.10 -4.30 6.40
C GLU A 8 -13.81 -4.85 5.16
N ASN A 9 -13.68 -4.17 4.01
CA ASN A 9 -14.45 -4.50 2.81
C ASN A 9 -13.80 -5.63 1.98
N TYR A 10 -12.47 -5.73 2.00
CA TYR A 10 -11.73 -6.70 1.19
C TYR A 10 -11.05 -7.79 2.02
N LYS A 11 -11.27 -7.80 3.34
CA LYS A 11 -10.61 -8.74 4.29
C LYS A 11 -9.10 -8.73 4.16
N LEU A 12 -8.55 -7.57 3.83
CA LEU A 12 -7.13 -7.35 3.85
C LEU A 12 -6.68 -7.24 5.33
N SER A 13 -5.42 -7.52 5.58
CA SER A 13 -4.78 -7.38 6.88
C SER A 13 -3.60 -6.42 6.72
N LEU A 14 -3.86 -5.28 6.08
CA LEU A 14 -2.89 -4.20 5.95
C LEU A 14 -2.58 -3.65 7.35
N PRO A 15 -1.33 -3.27 7.64
CA PRO A 15 -0.97 -2.72 8.94
C PRO A 15 -1.66 -1.38 9.15
N GLU A 16 -2.16 -1.14 10.36
CA GLU A 16 -2.78 0.12 10.80
C GLU A 16 -1.92 0.78 11.87
N GLN A 17 -1.66 2.08 11.76
CA GLN A 17 -0.84 2.85 12.69
C GLN A 17 -1.30 4.31 12.75
N GLU A 18 -1.01 5.02 13.84
CA GLU A 18 -1.45 6.41 14.05
C GLU A 18 -0.88 7.43 13.04
N HIS A 19 0.26 7.12 12.43
CA HIS A 19 0.97 8.03 11.53
C HIS A 19 0.48 8.02 10.07
N TYR A 20 -0.50 7.18 9.71
CA TYR A 20 -1.14 7.18 8.39
C TYR A 20 -2.59 6.72 8.48
N GLU A 21 -3.40 7.21 7.55
CA GLU A 21 -4.83 6.85 7.46
C GLU A 21 -5.15 6.16 6.12
N THR A 22 -4.48 6.60 5.05
CA THR A 22 -4.74 6.12 3.69
C THR A 22 -3.69 5.13 3.21
N LEU A 23 -4.03 4.31 2.23
CA LEU A 23 -3.10 3.39 1.57
C LEU A 23 -1.84 4.10 1.04
N GLY A 24 -2.01 5.29 0.45
CA GLY A 24 -0.89 6.11 -0.02
C GLY A 24 -0.01 6.58 1.14
N GLY A 25 -0.63 7.06 2.23
CA GLY A 25 0.08 7.44 3.46
C GLY A 25 0.84 6.27 4.10
N MET A 26 0.23 5.07 4.11
CA MET A 26 0.88 3.85 4.57
C MET A 26 2.15 3.57 3.75
N ILE A 27 2.05 3.53 2.41
CA ILE A 27 3.19 3.28 1.54
C ILE A 27 4.29 4.31 1.76
N VAL A 28 3.94 5.61 1.85
CA VAL A 28 4.91 6.69 2.11
C VAL A 28 5.59 6.54 3.47
N SER A 29 4.83 6.15 4.51
CA SER A 29 5.37 5.88 5.85
C SER A 29 6.40 4.74 5.82
N PHE A 30 6.10 3.63 5.13
CA PHE A 30 6.99 2.47 5.04
C PHE A 30 8.24 2.72 4.17
N THR A 31 8.11 3.51 3.11
CA THR A 31 9.20 3.83 2.18
C THR A 31 9.99 5.08 2.57
N GLN A 32 9.55 5.80 3.61
CA GLN A 32 10.11 7.09 4.05
C GLN A 32 10.15 8.16 2.92
N GLY A 33 9.20 8.12 1.99
CA GLY A 33 9.15 9.02 0.84
C GLY A 33 8.07 8.61 -0.16
N ILE A 34 7.94 9.33 -1.27
CA ILE A 34 7.06 8.88 -2.36
C ILE A 34 7.88 7.97 -3.28
N PRO A 35 7.53 6.66 -3.38
CA PRO A 35 8.23 5.74 -4.28
C PRO A 35 7.97 6.09 -5.75
N GLN A 36 8.83 5.58 -6.64
CA GLN A 36 8.72 5.86 -8.08
C GLN A 36 7.72 4.92 -8.77
N ALA A 37 7.13 5.38 -9.87
CA ALA A 37 6.35 4.51 -10.75
C ALA A 37 7.21 3.34 -11.26
N GLY A 38 6.66 2.13 -11.23
CA GLY A 38 7.35 0.88 -11.54
C GLY A 38 8.06 0.25 -10.34
N GLU A 39 8.17 0.94 -9.20
CA GLU A 39 8.73 0.36 -7.99
C GLU A 39 7.77 -0.64 -7.35
N THR A 40 8.32 -1.67 -6.72
CA THR A 40 7.57 -2.64 -5.92
C THR A 40 7.98 -2.53 -4.46
N VAL A 41 6.99 -2.28 -3.60
CA VAL A 41 7.15 -2.20 -2.15
C VAL A 41 6.56 -3.48 -1.53
N VAL A 42 7.33 -4.13 -0.65
CA VAL A 42 6.87 -5.32 0.07
C VAL A 42 6.55 -4.93 1.51
N ILE A 43 5.30 -5.12 1.92
CA ILE A 43 4.81 -4.81 3.27
C ILE A 43 4.10 -6.06 3.80
N GLY A 44 4.75 -6.78 4.72
CA GLY A 44 4.24 -8.06 5.22
C GLY A 44 4.09 -9.09 4.09
N LYS A 45 2.86 -9.59 3.88
CA LYS A 45 2.50 -10.55 2.81
C LYS A 45 2.03 -9.88 1.50
N TYR A 46 2.12 -8.56 1.43
CA TYR A 46 1.63 -7.79 0.29
C TYR A 46 2.80 -7.29 -0.54
N GLN A 47 2.70 -7.51 -1.85
CA GLN A 47 3.51 -6.89 -2.87
C GLN A 47 2.70 -5.77 -3.51
N ILE A 48 3.18 -4.52 -3.35
CA ILE A 48 2.50 -3.32 -3.81
C ILE A 48 3.33 -2.73 -4.94
N GLU A 49 2.79 -2.78 -6.15
CA GLU A 49 3.41 -2.20 -7.34
C GLU A 49 2.86 -0.78 -7.55
N ILE A 50 3.76 0.18 -7.66
CA ILE A 50 3.43 1.59 -7.86
C ILE A 50 3.17 1.82 -9.35
N MET A 51 1.91 1.96 -9.72
CA MET A 51 1.52 2.08 -11.13
C MET A 51 1.65 3.54 -11.60
N GLU A 52 1.10 4.47 -10.82
CA GLU A 52 1.09 5.89 -11.15
C GLU A 52 1.31 6.75 -9.90
N VAL A 53 2.20 7.73 -10.04
CA VAL A 53 2.49 8.74 -9.01
C VAL A 53 2.48 10.12 -9.63
N SER A 54 1.94 11.08 -8.88
CA SER A 54 2.10 12.50 -9.12
C SER A 54 3.19 13.07 -8.22
N THR A 55 3.53 14.35 -8.39
CA THR A 55 4.57 15.04 -7.62
C THR A 55 4.40 14.95 -6.10
N THR A 56 3.16 14.85 -5.61
CA THR A 56 2.85 14.91 -4.17
C THR A 56 2.07 13.71 -3.65
N LYS A 57 1.72 12.74 -4.49
CA LYS A 57 0.87 11.62 -4.09
C LYS A 57 1.04 10.40 -4.98
N ILE A 58 0.66 9.26 -4.43
CA ILE A 58 0.47 8.01 -5.15
C ILE A 58 -0.98 7.99 -5.66
N ASP A 59 -1.17 7.82 -6.97
CA ASP A 59 -2.50 7.85 -7.59
C ASP A 59 -3.06 6.45 -7.81
N LEU A 60 -2.21 5.51 -8.24
CA LEU A 60 -2.61 4.14 -8.52
C LEU A 60 -1.55 3.14 -8.07
N VAL A 61 -2.02 2.08 -7.44
CA VAL A 61 -1.19 0.94 -7.04
C VAL A 61 -1.89 -0.37 -7.35
N CYS A 62 -1.10 -1.41 -7.59
CA CYS A 62 -1.59 -2.78 -7.67
C CYS A 62 -1.11 -3.55 -6.44
N ILE A 63 -2.04 -4.08 -5.66
CA ILE A 63 -1.72 -4.92 -4.50
C ILE A 63 -1.87 -6.38 -4.90
N LYS A 64 -0.83 -7.17 -4.66
CA LYS A 64 -0.83 -8.62 -4.82
C LYS A 64 -0.54 -9.24 -3.46
N THR A 65 -1.32 -10.23 -3.07
CA THR A 65 -1.01 -11.08 -1.92
C THR A 65 -0.11 -12.21 -2.42
N SER A 66 1.09 -12.34 -1.87
CA SER A 66 1.86 -13.57 -2.01
C SER A 66 1.18 -14.61 -1.14
N ASN A 67 0.20 -15.30 -1.70
CA ASN A 67 -0.49 -16.39 -1.01
C ASN A 67 0.48 -17.59 -0.97
N PRO A 68 1.00 -18.03 0.20
CA PRO A 68 1.71 -19.30 0.27
C PRO A 68 0.74 -20.50 0.34
N ASP A 69 -0.58 -20.30 0.45
CA ASP A 69 -1.53 -21.41 0.55
C ASP A 69 -1.76 -22.08 -0.82
N THR A 70 -0.85 -23.00 -1.15
CA THR A 70 -1.16 -24.34 -1.66
C THR A 70 -0.84 -25.34 -0.56
#